data_AF-J2JU71-F1
#
_entry.id   AF-J2JU71-F1
#
_cell.length_a   1.000
_cell.length_b   1.000
_cell.length_c   1.000
_cell.angle_alpha   90.00
_cell.angle_beta   90.00
_cell.angle_gamma   90.00
#
_symmetry.space_group_name_H-M   'P 1'
#
loop_
_entity.id
_entity.type
_entity.pdbx_description
1 polymer ?
#
loop_
_entity_poly.entity_id
_entity_poly.type
_entity_poly.pdbx_seq_one_letter_code
_entity_poly.pdbx_strand_id
1 'polypeptide(L)'
;MSNIAIPIEASVHHSKCLFTVTNYMQFVYMSAAAAIFCFKYIGNFSYGYLLLYICPMEFILSFIVTIALFSLAFIHFFWAMGGKWAINAAIPTDLNGRKLFNPSRQGTIFVGFGLLLFALINLGFMGSLAMPFDSIYLRYCMYGIAVIFFLRFIGEFKYVGAFKKFKQSAFASRDSYIYSPLSLFLSLSHMALAALV
;
A
#
# COMPACT_ATOMS: atom_id res chain seq x y z
N MET A 1 10.11 29.58 -53.83
CA MET A 1 8.85 30.01 -53.19
C MET A 1 8.17 28.78 -52.60
N SER A 2 8.30 28.57 -51.29
CA SER A 2 7.29 27.95 -50.40
C SER A 2 7.91 27.77 -49.00
N ASN A 3 7.92 28.84 -48.19
CA ASN A 3 8.16 28.72 -46.75
C ASN A 3 6.89 28.15 -46.12
N ILE A 4 6.89 26.85 -45.83
CA ILE A 4 5.87 26.20 -45.00
C ILE A 4 6.31 26.36 -43.55
N ALA A 5 5.68 27.30 -42.84
CA ALA A 5 5.82 27.45 -41.40
C ALA A 5 5.10 26.27 -40.71
N ILE A 6 5.86 25.38 -40.07
CA ILE A 6 5.33 24.32 -39.22
C ILE A 6 5.05 24.92 -37.83
N PRO A 7 3.85 24.71 -37.23
CA PRO A 7 3.46 25.37 -35.99
C PRO A 7 4.26 24.86 -34.77
N ILE A 8 4.81 25.80 -33.99
CA ILE A 8 5.72 25.61 -32.85
C ILE A 8 5.04 24.89 -31.67
N GLU A 9 3.70 24.81 -31.65
CA GLU A 9 2.92 24.20 -30.54
C GLU A 9 3.13 22.68 -30.38
N ALA A 10 3.48 21.94 -31.44
CA ALA A 10 3.74 20.50 -31.34
C ALA A 10 5.06 20.15 -30.61
N SER A 11 6.02 21.09 -30.55
CA SER A 11 7.33 20.86 -29.94
C SER A 11 7.32 20.91 -28.40
N VAL A 12 6.37 21.65 -27.81
CA VAL A 12 6.26 21.85 -26.36
C VAL A 12 5.59 20.67 -25.66
N HIS A 13 4.71 19.93 -26.37
CA HIS A 13 4.07 18.74 -25.82
C HIS A 13 4.99 17.50 -25.86
N HIS A 14 5.88 17.43 -26.86
CA HIS A 14 6.86 16.34 -26.99
C HIS A 14 7.99 16.46 -25.96
N SER A 15 8.43 17.67 -25.61
CA SER A 15 9.47 17.91 -24.60
C SER A 15 9.03 17.55 -23.18
N LYS A 16 7.76 17.77 -22.82
CA LYS A 16 7.20 17.35 -21.50
C LYS A 16 7.06 15.83 -21.38
N CYS A 17 6.74 15.14 -22.49
CA CYS A 17 6.69 13.68 -22.53
C CYS A 17 8.10 13.08 -22.43
N LEU A 18 9.06 13.63 -23.18
CA LEU A 18 10.47 13.24 -23.11
C LEU A 18 11.07 13.48 -21.72
N PHE A 19 10.74 14.59 -21.04
CA PHE A 19 11.21 14.89 -19.68
C PHE A 19 10.64 13.91 -18.64
N THR A 20 9.40 13.44 -18.81
CA THR A 20 8.80 12.44 -17.91
C THR A 20 9.41 11.05 -18.12
N VAL A 21 9.72 10.69 -19.37
CA VAL A 21 10.40 9.43 -19.72
C VAL A 21 11.88 9.46 -19.30
N THR A 22 12.59 10.59 -19.42
CA THR A 22 13.97 10.72 -18.91
C THR A 22 14.03 10.68 -17.38
N ASN A 23 13.04 11.24 -16.67
CA ASN A 23 12.98 11.13 -15.21
C ASN A 23 12.65 9.69 -14.75
N TYR A 24 11.77 8.97 -15.45
CA TYR A 24 11.53 7.54 -15.19
C TYR A 24 12.77 6.70 -15.48
N MET A 25 13.46 6.95 -16.59
CA MET A 25 14.71 6.25 -16.89
C MET A 25 15.82 6.62 -15.89
N GLN A 26 15.96 7.88 -15.47
CA GLN A 26 16.92 8.27 -14.43
C GLN A 26 16.61 7.65 -13.06
N PHE A 27 15.33 7.48 -12.69
CA PHE A 27 14.94 6.77 -11.46
C PHE A 27 15.24 5.27 -11.54
N VAL A 28 15.04 4.64 -12.71
CA VAL A 28 15.44 3.26 -13.00
C VAL A 28 16.98 3.10 -13.04
N TYR A 29 17.71 4.08 -13.57
CA TYR A 29 19.17 4.08 -13.59
C TYR A 29 19.78 4.35 -12.20
N MET A 30 19.15 5.18 -11.37
CA MET A 30 19.55 5.40 -9.97
C MET A 30 19.29 4.18 -9.08
N SER A 31 18.22 3.42 -9.35
CA SER A 31 17.97 2.12 -8.70
C SER A 31 18.90 1.02 -9.20
N ALA A 32 19.29 1.02 -10.47
CA ALA A 32 20.35 0.15 -10.98
C ALA A 32 21.72 0.49 -10.36
N ALA A 33 22.03 1.77 -10.12
CA ALA A 33 23.25 2.19 -9.42
C ALA A 33 23.26 1.80 -7.94
N ALA A 34 22.11 1.84 -7.26
CA ALA A 34 21.95 1.31 -5.90
C ALA A 34 22.10 -0.22 -5.85
N ALA A 35 21.61 -0.93 -6.87
CA ALA A 35 21.83 -2.38 -7.01
C ALA A 35 23.30 -2.73 -7.25
N ILE A 36 24.04 -1.90 -8.01
CA ILE A 36 25.50 -2.02 -8.19
C ILE A 36 26.25 -1.74 -6.87
N PHE A 37 25.78 -0.79 -6.05
CA PHE A 37 26.32 -0.54 -4.72
C PHE A 37 26.07 -1.71 -3.76
N CYS A 38 24.91 -2.35 -3.86
CA CYS A 38 24.56 -3.58 -3.14
C CYS A 38 25.44 -4.77 -3.57
N PHE A 39 25.80 -4.84 -4.86
CA PHE A 39 26.67 -5.88 -5.41
C PHE A 39 28.11 -5.85 -4.87
N LYS A 40 28.60 -4.68 -4.44
CA LYS A 40 29.94 -4.55 -3.84
C LYS A 40 30.03 -5.13 -2.42
N TYR A 41 28.90 -5.39 -1.77
CA TYR A 41 28.85 -5.87 -0.38
C TYR A 41 28.56 -7.38 -0.24
N ILE A 42 28.10 -8.06 -1.30
CA ILE A 42 27.78 -9.50 -1.25
C ILE A 42 28.46 -10.21 -2.43
N GLY A 43 29.59 -10.85 -2.15
CA GLY A 43 30.26 -11.73 -3.10
C GLY A 43 29.46 -13.02 -3.31
N ASN A 44 29.04 -13.28 -4.56
CA ASN A 44 29.27 -14.52 -5.32
C ASN A 44 28.42 -14.54 -6.61
N PHE A 45 29.10 -14.80 -7.73
CA PHE A 45 28.70 -14.45 -9.10
C PHE A 45 27.80 -15.51 -9.79
N SER A 46 26.77 -16.03 -9.12
CA SER A 46 25.79 -16.93 -9.77
C SER A 46 24.33 -16.67 -9.41
N TYR A 47 24.05 -15.95 -8.30
CA TYR A 47 22.69 -15.49 -7.92
C TYR A 47 22.37 -14.06 -8.39
N GLY A 48 23.31 -13.40 -9.07
CA GLY A 48 23.24 -11.97 -9.38
C GLY A 48 22.02 -11.57 -10.21
N TYR A 49 21.60 -12.40 -11.16
CA TYR A 49 20.43 -12.10 -12.01
C TYR A 49 19.11 -12.28 -11.27
N LEU A 50 18.99 -13.33 -10.45
CA LEU A 50 17.77 -13.57 -9.67
C LEU A 50 17.59 -12.49 -8.57
N LEU A 51 18.68 -12.10 -7.90
CA LEU A 51 18.69 -11.00 -6.92
C LEU A 51 18.44 -9.62 -7.56
N LEU A 52 18.90 -9.39 -8.80
CA LEU A 52 18.60 -8.17 -9.57
C LEU A 52 17.12 -8.02 -9.96
N TYR A 53 16.38 -9.12 -10.11
CA TYR A 53 14.93 -9.10 -10.40
C TYR A 53 14.06 -9.13 -9.14
N ILE A 54 14.50 -9.79 -8.06
CA ILE A 54 13.75 -9.89 -6.81
C ILE A 54 13.69 -8.53 -6.09
N CYS A 55 14.83 -7.85 -6.01
CA CYS A 55 14.94 -6.54 -5.36
C CYS A 55 13.95 -5.48 -5.90
N PRO A 56 13.82 -5.23 -7.23
CA PRO A 56 12.86 -4.24 -7.74
C PRO A 56 11.39 -4.65 -7.51
N MET A 57 11.08 -5.95 -7.55
CA MET A 57 9.70 -6.41 -7.35
C MET A 57 9.22 -6.19 -5.90
N GLU A 58 10.12 -6.33 -4.93
CA GLU A 58 9.85 -6.05 -3.51
C GLU A 58 9.63 -4.56 -3.25
N PHE A 59 10.44 -3.69 -3.88
CA PHE A 59 10.22 -2.24 -3.83
C PHE A 59 8.88 -1.85 -4.42
N ILE A 60 8.53 -2.38 -5.60
CA ILE A 60 7.22 -2.12 -6.22
C ILE A 60 6.08 -2.56 -5.31
N LEU A 61 6.17 -3.77 -4.74
CA LEU A 61 5.17 -4.29 -3.81
C LEU A 61 5.03 -3.39 -2.57
N SER A 62 6.15 -2.99 -1.98
CA SER A 62 6.18 -2.07 -0.84
C SER A 62 5.55 -0.71 -1.17
N PHE A 63 5.80 -0.14 -2.34
CA PHE A 63 5.15 1.10 -2.78
C PHE A 63 3.64 0.94 -2.93
N ILE A 64 3.18 -0.15 -3.55
CA ILE A 64 1.75 -0.44 -3.70
C ILE A 64 1.06 -0.55 -2.33
N VAL A 65 1.67 -1.31 -1.41
CA VAL A 65 1.17 -1.47 -0.03
C VAL A 65 1.13 -0.13 0.69
N THR A 66 2.19 0.68 0.57
CA THR A 66 2.28 2.01 1.19
C THR A 66 1.17 2.93 0.70
N ILE A 67 0.94 3.01 -0.62
CA ILE A 67 -0.11 3.83 -1.21
C ILE A 67 -1.50 3.37 -0.72
N ALA A 68 -1.73 2.06 -0.65
CA ALA A 68 -2.97 1.50 -0.13
C ALA A 68 -3.20 1.90 1.34
N LEU A 69 -2.18 1.78 2.20
CA LEU A 69 -2.26 2.16 3.61
C LEU A 69 -2.50 3.66 3.80
N PHE A 70 -1.80 4.52 3.05
CA PHE A 70 -2.05 5.96 3.07
C PHE A 70 -3.48 6.30 2.64
N SER A 71 -3.95 5.69 1.54
CA SER A 71 -5.32 5.92 1.05
C SER A 71 -6.36 5.56 2.11
N LEU A 72 -6.17 4.43 2.81
CA LEU A 72 -7.02 4.03 3.93
C LEU A 72 -6.93 5.01 5.10
N ALA A 73 -5.73 5.47 5.47
CA ALA A 73 -5.53 6.45 6.54
C ALA A 73 -6.26 7.78 6.24
N PHE A 74 -6.14 8.29 5.01
CA PHE A 74 -6.85 9.50 4.57
C PHE A 74 -8.36 9.36 4.64
N ILE A 75 -8.91 8.21 4.25
CA ILE A 75 -10.35 7.94 4.37
C ILE A 75 -10.79 8.00 5.85
N HIS A 76 -9.99 7.46 6.77
CA HIS A 76 -10.29 7.53 8.21
C HIS A 76 -10.25 8.97 8.74
N PHE A 77 -9.25 9.76 8.37
CA PHE A 77 -9.21 11.18 8.73
C PHE A 77 -10.38 11.97 8.13
N PHE A 78 -10.76 11.67 6.88
CA PHE A 78 -11.93 12.26 6.24
C PHE A 78 -13.23 11.94 7.00
N TRP A 79 -13.44 10.69 7.41
CA TRP A 79 -14.58 10.32 8.25
C TRP A 79 -14.53 10.98 9.63
N ALA A 80 -13.36 11.10 10.24
CA ALA A 80 -13.20 11.82 11.51
C ALA A 80 -13.60 13.30 11.40
N MET A 81 -13.32 13.96 10.27
CA MET A 81 -13.73 15.33 10.00
C MET A 81 -15.24 15.48 9.71
N GLY A 82 -16.00 14.39 9.65
CA GLY A 82 -17.45 14.41 9.40
C GLY A 82 -17.86 14.07 7.97
N GLY A 83 -16.92 13.58 7.15
CA GLY A 83 -17.20 13.08 5.81
C GLY A 83 -18.19 11.91 5.82
N LYS A 84 -19.20 11.95 4.95
CA LYS A 84 -20.27 10.91 4.88
C LYS A 84 -20.08 9.91 3.72
N TRP A 85 -19.07 10.12 2.88
CA TRP A 85 -18.83 9.27 1.71
C TRP A 85 -18.46 7.85 2.15
N ALA A 86 -19.09 6.83 1.56
CA ALA A 86 -18.90 5.41 1.83
C ALA A 86 -19.10 4.92 3.29
N ILE A 87 -19.41 5.81 4.25
CA ILE A 87 -19.53 5.44 5.68
C ILE A 87 -20.65 4.45 5.95
N ASN A 88 -21.76 4.54 5.22
CA ASN A 88 -22.89 3.62 5.32
C ASN A 88 -22.58 2.23 4.75
N ALA A 89 -21.58 2.12 3.86
CA ALA A 89 -21.10 0.86 3.32
C ALA A 89 -19.92 0.27 4.13
N ALA A 90 -19.37 1.04 5.07
CA ALA A 90 -18.24 0.68 5.93
C ALA A 90 -18.66 0.25 7.35
N ILE A 91 -19.93 0.45 7.73
CA ILE A 91 -20.48 0.06 9.03
C ILE A 91 -21.40 -1.15 8.83
N PRO A 92 -21.21 -2.25 9.58
CA PRO A 92 -22.13 -3.39 9.53
C PRO A 92 -23.51 -3.00 10.06
N THR A 93 -24.55 -3.42 9.34
CA THR A 93 -25.96 -3.23 9.70
C THR A 93 -26.64 -4.56 10.01
N ASP A 94 -27.63 -4.56 10.90
CA ASP A 94 -28.51 -5.71 11.14
C ASP A 94 -29.48 -5.93 9.96
N LEU A 95 -30.28 -7.01 10.03
CA LEU A 95 -31.29 -7.33 9.02
C LEU A 95 -32.40 -6.28 8.90
N ASN A 96 -32.57 -5.43 9.92
CA ASN A 96 -33.54 -4.33 9.96
C ASN A 96 -32.90 -2.99 9.54
N GLY A 97 -31.65 -2.99 9.04
CA GLY A 97 -30.94 -1.79 8.60
C GLY A 97 -30.36 -0.93 9.72
N ARG A 98 -30.39 -1.39 10.98
CA ARG A 98 -29.81 -0.65 12.11
C ARG A 98 -28.29 -0.86 12.16
N LYS A 99 -27.53 0.22 12.34
CA LYS A 99 -26.06 0.16 12.48
C LYS A 99 -25.71 -0.59 13.76
N LEU A 100 -24.85 -1.60 13.68
CA LEU A 100 -24.40 -2.35 14.88
C LEU A 100 -23.51 -1.50 15.79
N PHE A 101 -22.80 -0.53 15.21
CA PHE A 101 -21.89 0.33 15.93
C PHE A 101 -21.85 1.71 15.28
N ASN A 102 -21.65 2.75 16.10
CA ASN A 102 -21.42 4.10 15.60
C ASN A 102 -19.96 4.47 15.89
N PRO A 103 -19.10 4.62 14.86
CA PRO A 103 -17.70 4.95 15.08
C PRO A 103 -17.56 6.29 15.79
N SER A 104 -16.87 6.29 16.93
CA SER A 104 -16.52 7.53 17.61
C SER A 104 -15.44 8.27 16.80
N ARG A 105 -15.52 9.60 16.76
CA ARG A 105 -14.53 10.43 16.05
C ARG A 105 -13.10 10.11 16.50
N GLN A 106 -12.89 9.91 17.80
CA GLN A 106 -11.58 9.58 18.38
C GLN A 106 -11.09 8.21 17.93
N GLY A 107 -11.97 7.19 17.91
CA GLY A 107 -11.61 5.85 17.43
C GLY A 107 -11.18 5.86 15.96
N THR A 108 -11.88 6.58 15.10
CA THR A 108 -11.53 6.70 13.68
C THR A 108 -10.17 7.39 13.49
N ILE A 109 -9.86 8.43 14.27
CA ILE A 109 -8.56 9.10 14.25
C ILE A 109 -7.44 8.14 14.66
N PHE A 110 -7.66 7.37 15.73
CA PHE A 110 -6.68 6.39 16.21
C PHE A 110 -6.36 5.34 15.15
N VAL A 111 -7.39 4.82 14.45
CA VAL A 111 -7.20 3.89 13.33
C VAL A 111 -6.42 4.56 12.18
N GLY A 112 -6.75 5.81 11.84
CA GLY A 112 -6.02 6.57 10.82
C GLY A 112 -4.53 6.70 11.13
N PHE A 113 -4.17 7.03 12.37
CA PHE A 113 -2.78 7.07 12.82
C PHE A 113 -2.11 5.70 12.84
N GLY A 114 -2.82 4.64 13.23
CA GLY A 114 -2.29 3.27 13.19
C GLY A 114 -1.93 2.85 11.76
N LEU A 115 -2.81 3.11 10.79
CA LEU A 115 -2.56 2.83 9.37
C LEU A 115 -1.40 3.67 8.81
N LEU A 116 -1.30 4.94 9.21
CA LEU A 116 -0.18 5.81 8.86
C LEU A 116 1.14 5.26 9.41
N LEU A 117 1.15 4.83 10.68
CA LEU A 117 2.33 4.24 11.29
C LEU A 117 2.76 2.95 10.57
N PHE A 118 1.82 2.09 10.17
CA PHE A 118 2.13 0.89 9.40
C PHE A 118 2.76 1.22 8.05
N ALA A 119 2.29 2.26 7.37
CA ALA A 119 2.90 2.73 6.11
C ALA A 119 4.35 3.19 6.31
N LEU A 120 4.62 3.95 7.40
CA LEU A 120 5.96 4.43 7.73
C LEU A 120 6.90 3.28 8.11
N ILE A 121 6.43 2.29 8.86
CA ILE A 121 7.20 1.09 9.19
C ILE A 121 7.58 0.33 7.92
N ASN A 122 6.65 0.16 6.99
CA ASN A 122 6.91 -0.52 5.72
C ASN A 122 7.95 0.23 4.86
N LEU A 123 7.88 1.56 4.79
CA LEU A 123 8.90 2.37 4.10
C LEU A 123 10.26 2.33 4.81
N GLY A 124 10.27 2.35 6.14
CA GLY A 124 11.47 2.26 6.96
C GLY A 124 12.17 0.91 6.82
N PHE A 125 11.41 -0.18 6.80
CA PHE A 125 11.93 -1.54 6.62
C PHE A 125 12.62 -1.71 5.26
N MET A 126 12.08 -1.13 4.19
CA MET A 126 12.69 -1.13 2.86
C MET A 126 13.86 -0.14 2.72
N GLY A 127 14.25 0.57 3.79
CA GLY A 127 15.33 1.56 3.74
C GLY A 127 14.98 2.85 2.97
N SER A 128 13.71 3.04 2.60
CA SER A 128 13.23 4.26 1.92
C SER A 128 13.07 5.44 2.88
N LEU A 129 12.98 5.16 4.18
CA LEU A 129 12.94 6.16 5.25
C LEU A 129 14.00 5.80 6.29
N ALA A 130 14.87 6.74 6.64
CA ALA A 130 15.86 6.53 7.70
C ALA A 130 15.14 6.41 9.04
N MET A 131 15.26 5.24 9.68
CA MET A 131 14.67 4.96 10.99
C MET A 131 15.80 4.74 12.02
N PRO A 132 15.66 5.26 13.25
CA PRO A 132 16.68 5.11 14.29
C PRO A 132 16.67 3.73 14.96
N PHE A 133 15.97 2.74 14.39
CA PHE A 133 15.76 1.41 14.97
C PHE A 133 16.48 0.34 14.15
N ASP A 134 16.97 -0.70 14.82
CA ASP A 134 17.56 -1.85 14.12
C ASP A 134 16.54 -2.58 13.24
N SER A 135 17.04 -3.14 12.14
CA SER A 135 16.24 -3.87 11.15
C SER A 135 15.45 -5.05 11.73
N ILE A 136 15.94 -5.65 12.83
CA ILE A 136 15.26 -6.76 13.51
C ILE A 136 13.94 -6.33 14.16
N TYR A 137 13.88 -5.14 14.77
CA TYR A 137 12.65 -4.63 15.37
C TYR A 137 11.63 -4.27 14.29
N LEU A 138 12.08 -3.66 13.20
CA LEU A 138 11.22 -3.37 12.05
C LEU A 138 10.66 -4.65 11.43
N ARG A 139 11.46 -5.73 11.34
CA ARG A 139 10.99 -7.04 10.87
C ARG A 139 9.89 -7.62 11.76
N TYR A 140 10.04 -7.56 13.07
CA TYR A 140 8.97 -7.98 13.99
C TYR A 140 7.72 -7.13 13.85
N CYS A 141 7.86 -5.81 13.67
CA CYS A 141 6.72 -4.94 13.38
C CYS A 141 6.00 -5.35 12.08
N MET A 142 6.75 -5.68 11.02
CA MET A 142 6.17 -6.16 9.75
C MET A 142 5.36 -7.46 9.95
N TYR A 143 5.88 -8.43 10.71
CA TYR A 143 5.10 -9.62 11.07
C TYR A 143 3.86 -9.29 11.90
N GLY A 144 3.98 -8.37 12.87
CA GLY A 144 2.85 -7.89 13.65
C GLY A 144 1.74 -7.29 12.78
N ILE A 145 2.11 -6.45 11.81
CA ILE A 145 1.19 -5.87 10.83
C ILE A 145 0.52 -6.97 9.99
N ALA A 146 1.31 -7.95 9.51
CA ALA A 146 0.79 -9.07 8.75
C ALA A 146 -0.26 -9.86 9.53
N VAL A 147 -0.02 -10.11 10.82
CA VAL A 147 -0.96 -10.80 11.72
C VAL A 147 -2.23 -9.98 11.94
N ILE A 148 -2.13 -8.68 12.20
CA ILE A 148 -3.29 -7.80 12.40
C ILE A 148 -4.23 -7.84 11.19
N PHE A 149 -3.69 -7.68 9.97
CA PHE A 149 -4.49 -7.75 8.74
C PHE A 149 -5.00 -9.16 8.44
N PHE A 150 -4.28 -10.21 8.86
CA PHE A 150 -4.74 -11.59 8.74
C PHE A 150 -5.93 -11.89 9.66
N LEU A 151 -5.83 -11.48 10.93
CA LEU A 151 -6.93 -11.60 11.90
C LEU A 151 -8.16 -10.86 11.39
N ARG A 152 -7.97 -9.70 10.77
CA ARG A 152 -9.08 -8.95 10.14
C ARG A 152 -9.66 -9.66 8.91
N PHE A 153 -8.85 -10.38 8.14
CA PHE A 153 -9.34 -11.21 7.01
C PHE A 153 -10.19 -12.38 7.50
N ILE A 154 -9.74 -13.08 8.54
CA ILE A 154 -10.51 -14.13 9.21
C ILE A 154 -11.83 -13.55 9.73
N GLY A 155 -11.73 -12.40 10.42
CA GLY A 155 -12.86 -11.66 10.96
C GLY A 155 -13.64 -12.41 12.04
N GLU A 156 -14.80 -11.89 12.40
CA GLU A 156 -15.62 -12.41 13.52
C GLU A 156 -16.53 -13.58 13.10
N PHE A 157 -16.38 -14.15 11.89
CA PHE A 157 -17.21 -15.24 11.32
C PHE A 157 -18.74 -14.99 11.29
N LYS A 158 -19.21 -13.85 11.82
CA LYS A 158 -20.62 -13.51 11.97
C LYS A 158 -20.97 -12.36 11.02
N TYR A 159 -20.34 -11.20 11.17
CA TYR A 159 -20.62 -9.99 10.37
C TYR A 159 -19.45 -9.47 9.53
N VAL A 160 -18.20 -9.83 9.87
CA VAL A 160 -16.97 -9.35 9.23
C VAL A 160 -16.08 -10.54 8.85
N GLY A 161 -15.40 -10.46 7.71
CA GLY A 161 -14.41 -11.43 7.28
C GLY A 161 -14.87 -12.36 6.17
N ALA A 162 -13.96 -13.22 5.70
CA ALA A 162 -14.20 -14.16 4.61
C ALA A 162 -15.34 -15.16 4.92
N PHE A 163 -15.50 -15.51 6.20
CA PHE A 163 -16.42 -16.55 6.67
C PHE A 163 -17.70 -16.02 7.31
N LYS A 164 -18.10 -14.76 7.04
CA LYS A 164 -19.30 -14.17 7.63
C LYS A 164 -20.59 -14.90 7.25
N LYS A 165 -21.49 -15.08 8.23
CA LYS A 165 -22.82 -15.69 8.07
C LYS A 165 -23.87 -14.71 7.53
N PHE A 166 -23.80 -13.43 7.91
CA PHE A 166 -24.76 -12.41 7.46
C PHE A 166 -24.29 -11.73 6.17
N LYS A 167 -24.95 -12.04 5.04
CA LYS A 167 -24.57 -11.56 3.70
C LYS A 167 -25.52 -10.50 3.08
N GLN A 168 -26.64 -10.21 3.73
CA GLN A 168 -27.72 -9.40 3.16
C GLN A 168 -27.54 -7.87 3.31
N SER A 169 -26.40 -7.38 3.83
CA SER A 169 -26.13 -5.94 3.96
C SER A 169 -25.17 -5.41 2.89
N ALA A 170 -25.26 -4.11 2.58
CA ALA A 170 -24.35 -3.44 1.64
C ALA A 170 -22.88 -3.53 2.11
N PHE A 171 -22.64 -3.48 3.42
CA PHE A 171 -21.35 -3.72 4.03
C PHE A 171 -20.85 -5.14 3.77
N ALA A 172 -21.69 -6.17 3.96
CA ALA A 172 -21.28 -7.56 3.78
C ALA A 172 -20.87 -7.86 2.33
N SER A 173 -21.56 -7.30 1.35
CA SER A 173 -21.15 -7.41 -0.06
C SER A 173 -19.77 -6.78 -0.30
N ARG A 174 -19.57 -5.53 0.13
CA ARG A 174 -18.28 -4.82 -0.02
C ARG A 174 -17.14 -5.50 0.76
N ASP A 175 -17.45 -6.06 1.91
CA ASP A 175 -16.49 -6.79 2.72
C ASP A 175 -16.03 -8.09 2.05
N SER A 176 -16.90 -8.80 1.33
CA SER A 176 -16.51 -10.00 0.57
C SER A 176 -15.67 -9.68 -0.67
N TYR A 177 -16.02 -8.64 -1.42
CA TYR A 177 -15.39 -8.38 -2.73
C TYR A 177 -14.20 -7.42 -2.69
N ILE A 178 -14.15 -6.51 -1.71
CA ILE A 178 -13.14 -5.45 -1.67
C ILE A 178 -12.36 -5.54 -0.37
N TYR A 179 -13.04 -5.48 0.77
CA TYR A 179 -12.32 -5.25 2.01
C TYR A 179 -11.55 -6.49 2.48
N SER A 180 -12.16 -7.68 2.53
CA SER A 180 -11.47 -8.90 2.95
C SER A 180 -10.32 -9.27 1.99
N PRO A 181 -10.50 -9.24 0.66
CA PRO A 181 -9.39 -9.45 -0.28
C PRO A 181 -8.23 -8.45 -0.09
N LEU A 182 -8.53 -7.16 0.13
CA LEU A 182 -7.51 -6.16 0.42
C LEU A 182 -6.74 -6.47 1.71
N SER A 183 -7.43 -6.93 2.76
CA SER A 183 -6.78 -7.33 4.01
C SER A 183 -5.84 -8.51 3.84
N LEU A 184 -6.27 -9.52 3.09
CA LEU A 184 -5.44 -10.68 2.79
C LEU A 184 -4.22 -10.27 1.96
N PHE A 185 -4.43 -9.43 0.94
CA PHE A 185 -3.34 -8.88 0.14
C PHE A 185 -2.31 -8.15 1.01
N LEU A 186 -2.75 -7.24 1.88
CA LEU A 186 -1.85 -6.52 2.80
C LEU A 186 -1.11 -7.47 3.74
N SER A 187 -1.80 -8.47 4.30
CA SER A 187 -1.19 -9.47 5.18
C SER A 187 -0.10 -10.28 4.48
N LEU A 188 -0.40 -10.86 3.32
CA LEU A 188 0.54 -11.66 2.55
C LEU A 188 1.72 -10.82 2.06
N SER A 189 1.47 -9.57 1.67
CA SER A 189 2.54 -8.68 1.20
C SER A 189 3.52 -8.33 2.31
N HIS A 190 3.04 -8.00 3.51
CA HIS A 190 3.94 -7.74 4.65
C HIS A 190 4.69 -8.99 5.10
N MET A 191 4.03 -10.16 5.06
CA MET A 191 4.68 -11.44 5.35
C MET A 191 5.79 -11.75 4.34
N ALA A 192 5.52 -11.56 3.04
CA ALA A 192 6.49 -11.78 1.98
C ALA A 192 7.68 -10.81 2.10
N LEU A 193 7.42 -9.51 2.26
CA LEU A 193 8.49 -8.51 2.43
C LEU A 193 9.35 -8.82 3.66
N ALA A 194 8.74 -9.19 4.79
CA ALA A 194 9.48 -9.50 6.01
C ALA A 194 10.29 -10.81 5.94
N ALA A 195 9.91 -11.75 5.07
CA ALA A 195 10.56 -13.05 4.94
C ALA A 195 11.63 -13.10 3.85
N LEU A 196 11.51 -12.26 2.81
CA LEU A 196 12.37 -12.30 1.62
C LEU A 196 13.51 -11.26 1.64
N VAL A 197 13.30 -10.14 2.33
CA VAL A 197 14.29 -9.05 2.56
C VAL A 197 14.97 -9.28 3.91
#